data_AF-A0A523XCT2-F1
#
_entry.id   AF-A0A523XCT2-F1
#
_cell.length_a   1.000
_cell.length_b   1.000
_cell.length_c   1.000
_cell.angle_alpha   90.00
_cell.angle_beta   90.00
_cell.angle_gamma   90.00
#
_symmetry.space_group_name_H-M   'P 1'
#
loop_
_entity.id
_entity.type
_entity.pdbx_description
1 polymer ?
#
loop_
_entity_poly.entity_id
_entity_poly.type
_entity_poly.pdbx_seq_one_letter_code
_entity_poly.pdbx_strand_id
1 'polypeptide(L)'
;MKFEDLKRLYLKKKEQFVSETYKHISELLKEAKKMHKKDWSKKPTPQGDHEQSWRAFKGKNLEKLVQYIITEEVEALGLKVINGNKLERTTKLSKELSKVKRNLAIDYGEFGLHLPDVDIIIYEPKNCKVLAAISSKVTLRERIAQTGYWKLKLLQDEATKHIRVYFITPDEDGTLTLKSPVKKGRAIVEVDLDGSYVLTGEKIEESDKVKMFEHFIEDLRKLLENERR
;
A
#
# COMPACT_ATOMS: atom_id res chain seq x y z
N MET A 1 9.51 12.65 16.09
CA MET A 1 9.27 12.80 14.65
C MET A 1 7.78 12.60 14.38
N LYS A 2 7.20 13.40 13.49
CA LYS A 2 5.82 13.31 13.01
C LYS A 2 5.80 12.93 11.52
N PHE A 3 4.63 12.58 11.00
CA PHE A 3 4.48 12.29 9.56
C PHE A 3 4.95 13.45 8.68
N GLU A 4 4.70 14.70 9.08
CA GLU A 4 5.13 15.85 8.28
C GLU A 4 6.64 15.99 8.14
N ASP A 5 7.42 15.47 9.10
CA ASP A 5 8.86 15.41 8.95
C ASP A 5 9.26 14.43 7.84
N LEU A 6 8.57 13.27 7.77
CA LEU A 6 8.76 12.27 6.73
C LEU A 6 8.36 12.81 5.35
N LYS A 7 7.22 13.51 5.28
CA LYS A 7 6.75 14.17 4.07
C LYS A 7 7.75 15.22 3.58
N ARG A 8 8.35 16.01 4.48
CA ARG A 8 9.41 16.97 4.10
C ARG A 8 10.67 16.28 3.57
N LEU A 9 11.07 15.15 4.14
CA LEU A 9 12.17 14.35 3.58
C LEU A 9 11.84 13.87 2.17
N TYR A 10 10.61 13.39 1.95
CA TYR A 10 10.15 12.96 0.64
C TYR A 10 10.18 14.09 -0.38
N LEU A 11 9.67 15.27 -0.03
CA LEU A 11 9.66 16.44 -0.92
C LEU A 11 11.08 16.87 -1.32
N LYS A 12 12.04 16.84 -0.38
CA LYS A 12 13.45 17.11 -0.70
C LYS A 12 14.03 16.08 -1.69
N LYS A 13 13.71 14.79 -1.51
CA LYS A 13 14.10 13.76 -2.48
C LYS A 13 13.38 13.98 -3.83
N LYS A 14 12.13 14.43 -3.82
CA LYS A 14 11.35 14.76 -5.03
C LYS A 14 11.97 15.89 -5.83
N GLU A 15 12.46 16.94 -5.17
CA GLU A 15 13.21 18.03 -5.80
C GLU A 15 14.52 17.55 -6.44
N GLN A 16 15.18 16.56 -5.83
CA GLN A 16 16.47 16.05 -6.29
C GLN A 16 16.35 15.00 -7.41
N PHE A 17 15.37 14.09 -7.32
CA PHE A 17 15.30 12.87 -8.14
C PHE A 17 14.05 12.80 -9.04
N VAL A 18 13.08 13.71 -8.86
CA VAL A 18 11.87 13.84 -9.70
C VAL A 18 11.16 12.49 -9.91
N SER A 19 11.20 11.90 -11.12
CA SER A 19 10.54 10.65 -11.45
C SER A 19 11.18 9.43 -10.77
N GLU A 20 12.44 9.52 -10.37
CA GLU A 20 13.18 8.44 -9.71
C GLU A 20 13.07 8.48 -8.18
N THR A 21 12.31 9.42 -7.61
CA THR A 21 12.16 9.60 -6.16
C THR A 21 11.76 8.31 -5.44
N TYR A 22 10.93 7.48 -6.08
CA TYR A 22 10.48 6.21 -5.52
C TYR A 22 11.62 5.23 -5.23
N LYS A 23 12.76 5.34 -5.94
CA LYS A 23 13.95 4.51 -5.72
C LYS A 23 14.64 4.82 -4.39
N HIS A 24 14.41 6.01 -3.84
CA HIS A 24 15.08 6.51 -2.63
C HIS A 24 14.25 6.38 -1.35
N ILE A 25 13.13 5.66 -1.38
CA ILE A 25 12.26 5.49 -0.20
C ILE A 25 13.00 4.77 0.94
N SER A 26 13.77 3.72 0.64
CA SER A 26 14.58 3.02 1.66
C SER A 26 15.62 3.92 2.32
N GLU A 27 16.28 4.80 1.54
CA GLU A 27 17.23 5.79 2.06
C GLU A 27 16.55 6.82 2.95
N LEU A 28 15.40 7.34 2.49
CA LEU A 28 14.57 8.27 3.24
C LEU A 28 14.15 7.66 4.59
N LEU A 29 13.78 6.39 4.64
CA LEU A 29 13.43 5.70 5.89
C LEU A 29 14.65 5.54 6.82
N LYS A 30 15.85 5.33 6.28
CA LYS A 30 17.10 5.31 7.07
C LYS A 30 17.41 6.69 7.68
N GLU A 31 17.22 7.77 6.92
CA GLU A 31 17.36 9.15 7.41
C GLU A 31 16.32 9.47 8.49
N ALA A 32 15.06 9.10 8.25
CA ALA A 32 13.96 9.23 9.20
C ALA A 32 14.25 8.49 10.52
N LYS A 33 14.87 7.30 10.47
CA LYS A 33 15.25 6.55 11.68
C LYS A 33 16.21 7.35 12.57
N LYS A 34 17.19 8.04 11.98
CA LYS A 34 18.14 8.87 12.71
C LYS A 34 17.45 10.05 13.39
N MET A 35 16.52 10.71 12.70
CA MET A 35 15.71 11.80 13.26
C MET A 35 14.79 11.31 14.38
N HIS A 36 14.12 10.18 14.16
CA HIS A 36 13.27 9.53 15.15
C HIS A 36 14.04 9.20 16.43
N LYS A 37 15.26 8.65 16.33
CA LYS A 37 16.10 8.34 17.48
C LYS A 37 16.44 9.60 18.31
N LYS A 38 16.78 10.71 17.65
CA LYS A 38 17.08 11.98 18.33
C LYS A 38 15.90 12.49 19.15
N ASP A 39 14.68 12.38 18.61
CA ASP A 39 13.47 12.80 19.34
C ASP A 39 13.10 11.82 20.46
N TRP A 40 13.19 10.52 20.17
CA TRP A 40 12.92 9.47 21.17
C TRP A 40 13.88 9.57 22.35
N SER A 41 15.17 9.90 22.14
CA SER A 41 16.12 10.08 23.23
C SER A 41 15.77 11.23 24.19
N LYS A 42 14.98 12.22 23.76
CA LYS A 42 14.48 13.30 24.63
C LYS A 42 13.31 12.86 25.49
N LYS A 43 12.51 11.90 25.01
CA LYS A 43 11.31 11.37 25.64
C LYS A 43 11.16 9.88 25.31
N PRO A 44 11.95 9.00 25.95
CA PRO A 44 11.96 7.58 25.62
C PRO A 44 10.62 6.93 25.98
N THR A 45 10.31 5.83 25.31
CA THR A 45 9.18 4.98 25.69
C THR A 45 9.43 4.38 27.07
N PRO A 46 8.38 4.08 27.87
CA PRO A 46 8.55 3.51 29.22
C PRO A 46 9.41 2.24 29.27
N GLN A 47 9.35 1.43 28.21
CA GLN A 47 10.10 0.18 28.06
C GLN A 47 11.54 0.37 27.58
N GLY A 48 11.96 1.58 27.20
CA GLY A 48 13.32 1.85 26.73
C GLY A 48 13.68 1.27 25.35
N ASP A 49 12.73 0.64 24.64
CA ASP A 49 12.98 0.05 23.31
C ASP A 49 12.66 1.03 22.17
N HIS A 50 13.72 1.63 21.61
CA HIS A 50 13.62 2.46 20.41
C HIS A 50 13.26 1.68 19.16
N GLU A 51 13.71 0.44 19.00
CA GLU A 51 13.47 -0.34 17.79
C GLU A 51 11.99 -0.71 17.67
N GLN A 52 11.34 -1.06 18.77
CA GLN A 52 9.89 -1.27 18.81
C GLN A 52 9.14 0.00 18.45
N SER A 53 9.51 1.13 19.05
CA SER A 53 8.92 2.45 18.74
C SER A 53 9.09 2.82 17.27
N TRP A 54 10.29 2.59 16.72
CA TRP A 54 10.61 2.84 15.32
C TRP A 54 9.82 1.94 14.37
N ARG A 55 9.69 0.63 14.65
CA ARG A 55 8.92 -0.30 13.81
C ARG A 55 7.46 0.14 13.67
N ALA A 56 6.83 0.53 14.78
CA ALA A 56 5.46 1.05 14.77
C ALA A 56 5.34 2.37 13.99
N PHE A 57 6.27 3.31 14.20
CA PHE A 57 6.31 4.57 13.44
C PHE A 57 6.50 4.32 11.94
N LYS A 58 7.45 3.45 11.58
CA LYS A 58 7.85 3.18 10.19
C LYS A 58 6.71 2.59 9.38
N GLY A 59 6.04 1.54 9.88
CA GLY A 59 4.94 0.89 9.17
C GLY A 59 3.80 1.86 8.87
N LYS A 60 3.26 2.49 9.93
CA LYS A 60 2.12 3.43 9.82
C LYS A 60 2.42 4.63 8.91
N ASN A 61 3.65 5.13 8.93
CA ASN A 61 3.99 6.29 8.08
C ASN A 61 4.41 5.89 6.66
N LEU A 62 4.83 4.64 6.41
CA LEU A 62 4.97 4.14 5.04
C LEU A 62 3.61 4.12 4.35
N GLU A 63 2.58 3.59 4.99
CA GLU A 63 1.20 3.57 4.45
C GLU A 63 0.74 4.97 4.03
N LYS A 64 0.91 5.94 4.94
CA LYS A 64 0.58 7.35 4.66
C LYS A 64 1.43 7.97 3.56
N LEU A 65 2.71 7.61 3.49
CA LEU A 65 3.63 8.12 2.49
C LEU A 65 3.27 7.56 1.11
N VAL A 66 3.02 6.26 0.98
CA VAL A 66 2.55 5.64 -0.27
C VAL A 66 1.25 6.28 -0.73
N GLN A 67 0.28 6.47 0.17
CA GLN A 67 -0.95 7.17 -0.15
C GLN A 67 -0.65 8.59 -0.68
N TYR A 68 0.20 9.35 0.01
CA TYR A 68 0.58 10.69 -0.43
C TYR A 68 1.24 10.71 -1.82
N ILE A 69 2.09 9.72 -2.13
CA ILE A 69 2.79 9.61 -3.42
C ILE A 69 1.79 9.40 -4.55
N ILE A 70 0.84 8.47 -4.39
CA ILE A 70 -0.04 8.07 -5.49
C ILE A 70 -1.27 8.99 -5.68
N THR A 71 -1.69 9.72 -4.65
CA THR A 71 -2.97 10.46 -4.68
C THR A 71 -3.08 11.40 -5.88
N GLU A 72 -2.07 12.23 -6.14
CA GLU A 72 -2.13 13.23 -7.22
C GLU A 72 -2.31 12.57 -8.59
N GLU A 73 -1.53 11.53 -8.89
CA GLU A 73 -1.60 10.83 -10.16
C GLU A 73 -2.88 10.02 -10.32
N VAL A 74 -3.38 9.40 -9.23
CA VAL A 74 -4.66 8.67 -9.24
C VAL A 74 -5.85 9.62 -9.41
N GLU A 75 -5.83 10.77 -8.75
CA GLU A 75 -6.87 11.80 -8.90
C GLU A 75 -6.86 12.44 -10.29
N ALA A 76 -5.69 12.58 -10.93
CA ALA A 76 -5.57 13.01 -12.33
C ALA A 76 -6.24 12.03 -13.31
N LEU A 77 -6.43 10.76 -12.94
CA LEU A 77 -7.22 9.79 -13.70
C LEU A 77 -8.73 9.88 -13.44
N GLY A 78 -9.17 10.82 -12.60
CA GLY A 78 -10.58 11.00 -12.21
C GLY A 78 -11.05 10.03 -11.12
N LEU A 79 -10.12 9.34 -10.46
CA LEU A 79 -10.39 8.43 -9.35
C LEU A 79 -10.23 9.13 -8.00
N LYS A 80 -10.56 8.45 -6.91
CA LYS A 80 -10.29 8.93 -5.54
C LYS A 80 -9.55 7.87 -4.73
N VAL A 81 -8.76 8.36 -3.78
CA VAL A 81 -7.97 7.55 -2.84
C VAL A 81 -8.46 7.76 -1.42
N ILE A 82 -8.71 6.66 -0.69
CA ILE A 82 -9.09 6.72 0.74
C ILE A 82 -8.24 5.74 1.56
N ASN A 83 -7.90 6.15 2.78
CA ASN A 83 -7.22 5.29 3.74
C ASN A 83 -8.18 4.22 4.29
N GLY A 84 -7.79 2.96 4.28
CA GLY A 84 -8.63 1.84 4.70
C GLY A 84 -9.05 1.94 6.17
N ASN A 85 -8.09 2.19 7.07
CA ASN A 85 -8.36 2.43 8.50
C ASN A 85 -9.37 3.58 8.72
N LYS A 86 -9.30 4.65 7.93
CA LYS A 86 -10.26 5.76 8.00
C LYS A 86 -11.66 5.30 7.56
N LEU A 87 -11.76 4.53 6.48
CA LEU A 87 -13.04 4.01 6.00
C LEU A 87 -13.67 3.05 7.00
N GLU A 88 -12.86 2.19 7.61
CA GLU A 88 -13.30 1.18 8.58
C GLU A 88 -13.83 1.84 9.87
N ARG A 89 -13.02 2.70 10.50
CA ARG A 89 -13.27 3.22 11.85
C ARG A 89 -14.24 4.38 11.93
N THR A 90 -14.54 5.04 10.81
CA THR A 90 -15.44 6.19 10.81
C THR A 90 -16.90 5.71 10.90
N THR A 91 -17.62 6.18 11.93
CA THR A 91 -19.03 5.82 12.17
C THR A 91 -20.01 6.68 11.38
N LYS A 92 -19.67 7.95 11.10
CA LYS A 92 -20.48 8.90 10.32
C LYS A 92 -19.82 9.18 8.97
N LEU A 93 -19.92 8.23 8.05
CA LEU A 93 -19.43 8.39 6.67
C LEU A 93 -20.39 9.24 5.83
N SER A 94 -19.85 9.97 4.86
CA SER A 94 -20.67 10.55 3.79
C SER A 94 -21.39 9.45 3.00
N LYS A 95 -22.45 9.80 2.27
CA LYS A 95 -23.18 8.84 1.41
C LYS A 95 -22.24 8.13 0.43
N GLU A 96 -21.30 8.86 -0.17
CA GLU A 96 -20.26 8.33 -1.07
C GLU A 96 -19.41 7.27 -0.37
N LEU A 97 -18.76 7.61 0.75
CA LEU A 97 -17.88 6.67 1.45
C LEU A 97 -18.64 5.50 2.09
N SER A 98 -19.89 5.72 2.49
CA SER A 98 -20.76 4.64 2.97
C SER A 98 -21.06 3.62 1.85
N LYS A 99 -21.19 4.05 0.59
CA LYS A 99 -21.30 3.14 -0.56
C LYS A 99 -19.98 2.44 -0.85
N VAL A 100 -18.86 3.17 -0.87
CA VAL A 100 -17.52 2.57 -1.04
C VAL A 100 -17.26 1.48 0.01
N LYS A 101 -17.61 1.74 1.28
CA LYS A 101 -17.50 0.75 2.37
C LYS A 101 -18.31 -0.52 2.09
N ARG A 102 -19.54 -0.40 1.58
CA ARG A 102 -20.36 -1.56 1.22
C ARG A 102 -19.83 -2.31 0.02
N ASN A 103 -19.33 -1.59 -0.99
CA ASN A 103 -18.75 -2.19 -2.21
C ASN A 103 -17.41 -2.91 -1.98
N LEU A 104 -16.83 -2.80 -0.79
CA LEU A 104 -15.60 -3.49 -0.39
C LEU A 104 -15.84 -4.57 0.68
N ALA A 105 -17.01 -4.59 1.31
CA ALA A 105 -17.27 -5.48 2.43
C ALA A 105 -17.37 -6.94 1.97
N ILE A 106 -16.87 -7.84 2.81
CA ILE A 106 -17.00 -9.29 2.68
C ILE A 106 -18.11 -9.75 3.61
N ASP A 107 -19.05 -10.52 3.07
CA ASP A 107 -20.10 -11.17 3.85
C ASP A 107 -19.58 -12.50 4.41
N TYR A 108 -19.54 -12.61 5.74
CA TYR A 108 -19.22 -13.84 6.45
C TYR A 108 -20.49 -14.57 6.95
N GLY A 109 -21.67 -14.25 6.41
CA GLY A 109 -22.94 -14.85 6.78
C GLY A 109 -23.34 -14.46 8.20
N GLU A 110 -23.48 -15.45 9.08
CA GLU A 110 -23.86 -15.21 10.49
C GLU A 110 -22.86 -14.32 11.25
N PHE A 111 -21.61 -14.25 10.81
CA PHE A 111 -20.59 -13.39 11.41
C PHE A 111 -20.62 -11.95 10.89
N GLY A 112 -21.49 -11.64 9.92
CA GLY A 112 -21.75 -10.30 9.41
C GLY A 112 -20.77 -9.80 8.35
N LEU A 113 -20.86 -8.49 8.08
CA LEU A 113 -20.09 -7.79 7.05
C LEU A 113 -18.80 -7.19 7.62
N HIS A 114 -17.66 -7.59 7.08
CA HIS A 114 -16.34 -7.12 7.50
C HIS A 114 -15.57 -6.50 6.35
N LEU A 115 -14.75 -5.51 6.63
CA LEU A 115 -13.83 -4.97 5.63
C LEU A 115 -12.54 -5.81 5.59
N PRO A 116 -11.91 -5.96 4.41
CA PRO A 116 -10.55 -6.47 4.34
C PRO A 116 -9.57 -5.51 5.03
N ASP A 117 -8.54 -6.05 5.65
CA ASP A 117 -7.42 -5.29 6.21
C ASP A 117 -6.48 -4.81 5.09
N VAL A 118 -6.83 -3.67 4.51
CA VAL A 118 -6.10 -3.00 3.43
C VAL A 118 -5.75 -1.56 3.82
N ASP A 119 -4.61 -1.07 3.36
CA ASP A 119 -4.07 0.22 3.79
C ASP A 119 -4.68 1.38 2.98
N ILE A 120 -4.86 1.19 1.67
CA ILE A 120 -5.32 2.22 0.72
C ILE A 120 -6.34 1.62 -0.25
N ILE A 121 -7.37 2.39 -0.57
CA ILE A 121 -8.45 2.01 -1.50
C ILE A 121 -8.54 3.06 -2.60
N ILE A 122 -8.61 2.59 -3.85
CA ILE A 122 -8.84 3.42 -5.03
C ILE A 122 -10.23 3.08 -5.58
N TYR A 123 -11.04 4.11 -5.82
CA TYR A 123 -12.40 3.94 -6.30
C TYR A 123 -12.82 5.01 -7.31
N GLU A 124 -13.80 4.69 -8.14
CA GLU A 124 -14.42 5.63 -9.06
C GLU A 124 -15.51 6.44 -8.32
N PRO A 125 -15.42 7.77 -8.24
CA PRO A 125 -16.33 8.58 -7.43
C PRO A 125 -17.77 8.61 -7.97
N LYS A 126 -17.96 8.45 -9.29
CA LYS A 126 -19.27 8.58 -9.94
C LYS A 126 -20.26 7.49 -9.48
N ASN A 127 -19.81 6.26 -9.39
CA ASN A 127 -20.61 5.09 -9.03
C ASN A 127 -20.16 4.43 -7.70
N CYS A 128 -19.10 4.95 -7.07
CA CYS A 128 -18.48 4.38 -5.87
C CYS A 128 -17.90 2.97 -6.07
N LYS A 129 -17.63 2.56 -7.32
CA LYS A 129 -17.02 1.25 -7.63
C LYS A 129 -15.58 1.22 -7.13
N VAL A 130 -15.25 0.23 -6.32
CA VAL A 130 -13.88 0.02 -5.86
C VAL A 130 -13.11 -0.67 -6.97
N LEU A 131 -11.95 -0.11 -7.33
CA LEU A 131 -11.13 -0.64 -8.42
C LEU A 131 -9.92 -1.40 -7.87
N ALA A 132 -9.29 -0.84 -6.84
CA ALA A 132 -8.13 -1.45 -6.23
C ALA A 132 -8.12 -1.30 -4.71
N ALA A 133 -7.64 -2.34 -4.04
CA ALA A 133 -7.24 -2.35 -2.64
C ALA A 133 -5.73 -2.58 -2.56
N ILE A 134 -5.03 -1.79 -1.75
CA ILE A 134 -3.57 -1.79 -1.70
C ILE A 134 -3.14 -2.05 -0.26
N SER A 135 -2.28 -3.05 -0.09
CA SER A 135 -1.50 -3.23 1.13
C SER A 135 -0.10 -2.67 0.93
N SER A 136 0.46 -2.04 1.95
CA SER A 136 1.81 -1.47 1.93
C SER A 136 2.58 -1.89 3.17
N LYS A 137 3.67 -2.63 3.00
CA LYS A 137 4.54 -3.04 4.12
C LYS A 137 6.00 -2.84 3.75
N VAL A 138 6.82 -2.49 4.75
CA VAL A 138 8.27 -2.31 4.58
C VAL A 138 8.96 -3.62 4.18
N THR A 139 8.56 -4.71 4.81
CA THR A 139 9.07 -6.06 4.61
C THR A 139 7.89 -7.01 4.45
N LEU A 140 8.02 -8.03 3.60
CA LEU A 140 6.91 -8.96 3.35
C LEU A 140 6.83 -9.99 4.47
N ARG A 141 7.92 -10.73 4.70
CA ARG A 141 7.95 -11.94 5.53
C ARG A 141 6.72 -12.83 5.28
N GLU A 142 6.13 -13.40 6.33
CA GLU A 142 4.87 -14.15 6.28
C GLU A 142 3.63 -13.28 6.03
N ARG A 143 3.74 -11.96 6.20
CA ARG A 143 2.57 -11.04 6.19
C ARG A 143 1.95 -10.86 4.81
N ILE A 144 2.69 -11.14 3.74
CA ILE A 144 2.14 -11.14 2.38
C ILE A 144 0.99 -12.15 2.21
N ALA A 145 0.98 -13.23 3.00
CA ALA A 145 -0.11 -14.20 3.01
C ALA A 145 -1.45 -13.56 3.45
N GLN A 146 -1.42 -12.52 4.29
CA GLN A 146 -2.64 -11.79 4.69
C GLN A 146 -3.23 -11.02 3.50
N THR A 147 -2.39 -10.36 2.70
CA THR A 147 -2.85 -9.70 1.47
C THR A 147 -3.40 -10.73 0.46
N GLY A 148 -2.72 -11.88 0.32
CA GLY A 148 -3.21 -12.99 -0.50
C GLY A 148 -4.58 -13.50 -0.04
N TYR A 149 -4.77 -13.68 1.27
CA TYR A 149 -6.05 -14.08 1.85
C TYR A 149 -7.18 -13.12 1.46
N TRP A 150 -6.96 -11.80 1.55
CA TRP A 150 -7.99 -10.83 1.16
C TRP A 150 -8.32 -10.85 -0.33
N LYS A 151 -7.33 -11.07 -1.19
CA LYS A 151 -7.59 -11.26 -2.63
C LYS A 151 -8.47 -12.48 -2.89
N LEU A 152 -8.14 -13.61 -2.27
CA LEU A 152 -8.95 -14.83 -2.38
C LEU A 152 -10.36 -14.63 -1.85
N LYS A 153 -10.55 -13.85 -0.77
CA LYS A 153 -11.88 -13.51 -0.25
C LYS A 153 -12.68 -12.63 -1.19
N LEU A 154 -12.08 -11.59 -1.77
CA LEU A 154 -12.76 -10.76 -2.77
C LEU A 154 -13.13 -11.55 -4.03
N LEU A 155 -12.31 -12.54 -4.43
CA LEU A 155 -12.62 -13.39 -5.58
C LEU A 155 -13.83 -14.31 -5.39
N GLN A 156 -14.24 -14.60 -4.14
CA GLN A 156 -15.34 -15.52 -3.85
C GLN A 156 -16.73 -14.94 -4.16
N ASP A 157 -16.83 -13.63 -4.38
CA ASP A 157 -18.11 -12.94 -4.58
C ASP A 157 -18.12 -12.16 -5.90
N GLU A 158 -19.14 -12.37 -6.73
CA GLU A 158 -19.33 -11.69 -8.01
C GLU A 158 -19.31 -10.16 -7.90
N ALA A 159 -19.82 -9.60 -6.81
CA ALA A 159 -19.85 -8.17 -6.55
C ALA A 159 -18.46 -7.60 -6.21
N THR A 160 -17.48 -8.42 -5.81
CA THR A 160 -16.15 -7.94 -5.38
C THR A 160 -14.98 -8.54 -6.14
N LYS A 161 -15.17 -9.61 -6.94
CA LYS A 161 -14.09 -10.32 -7.66
C LYS A 161 -13.30 -9.46 -8.65
N HIS A 162 -13.91 -8.36 -9.11
CA HIS A 162 -13.30 -7.40 -10.02
C HIS A 162 -12.25 -6.51 -9.33
N ILE A 163 -12.28 -6.41 -8.00
CA ILE A 163 -11.36 -5.57 -7.23
C ILE A 163 -9.94 -6.12 -7.34
N ARG A 164 -9.03 -5.27 -7.79
CA ARG A 164 -7.60 -5.59 -7.87
C ARG A 164 -6.95 -5.45 -6.52
N VAL A 165 -6.16 -6.43 -6.10
CA VAL A 165 -5.38 -6.38 -4.86
C VAL A 165 -3.91 -6.23 -5.20
N TYR A 166 -3.37 -5.07 -4.84
CA TYR A 166 -1.97 -4.72 -5.08
C TYR A 166 -1.17 -4.66 -3.78
N PHE A 167 0.15 -4.83 -3.93
CA PHE A 167 1.09 -4.72 -2.83
C PHE A 167 2.22 -3.72 -3.13
N ILE A 168 2.40 -2.70 -2.30
CA ILE A 168 3.47 -1.69 -2.50
C ILE A 168 4.50 -1.80 -1.39
N THR A 169 5.79 -1.86 -1.74
CA THR A 169 6.81 -2.16 -0.74
C THR A 169 8.20 -1.66 -1.14
N PRO A 170 9.04 -1.19 -0.20
CA PRO A 170 10.48 -1.04 -0.46
C PRO A 170 11.26 -2.37 -0.49
N ASP A 171 10.61 -3.51 -0.18
CA ASP A 171 11.19 -4.86 -0.19
C ASP A 171 12.52 -4.97 0.60
N GLU A 172 12.59 -4.41 1.80
CA GLU A 172 13.85 -4.35 2.57
C GLU A 172 14.40 -5.73 3.01
N ASP A 173 13.62 -6.81 2.85
CA ASP A 173 14.06 -8.19 3.08
C ASP A 173 14.37 -8.96 1.77
N GLY A 174 14.35 -8.26 0.63
CA GLY A 174 14.65 -8.78 -0.70
C GLY A 174 13.77 -9.97 -1.08
N THR A 175 12.52 -9.98 -0.64
CA THR A 175 11.60 -11.09 -0.87
C THR A 175 11.23 -11.18 -2.35
N LEU A 176 11.10 -10.05 -3.02
CA LEU A 176 10.67 -9.92 -4.42
C LEU A 176 11.84 -9.79 -5.40
N THR A 177 13.08 -9.67 -4.93
CA THR A 177 14.27 -9.39 -5.76
C THR A 177 14.55 -10.45 -6.84
N LEU A 178 14.51 -11.75 -6.49
CA LEU A 178 14.93 -12.86 -7.38
C LEU A 178 13.76 -13.82 -7.68
N LYS A 179 13.69 -14.36 -8.90
CA LYS A 179 12.75 -15.43 -9.28
C LYS A 179 13.26 -16.81 -8.90
N SER A 180 14.58 -17.01 -8.88
CA SER A 180 15.18 -18.30 -8.56
C SER A 180 16.38 -18.16 -7.63
N PRO A 181 16.41 -18.89 -6.49
CA PRO A 181 15.32 -19.70 -5.95
C PRO A 181 14.15 -18.82 -5.49
N VAL A 182 12.91 -19.23 -5.81
CA VAL A 182 11.72 -18.45 -5.45
C VAL A 182 11.48 -18.48 -3.94
N LYS A 183 11.42 -17.30 -3.32
CA LYS A 183 10.95 -17.17 -1.94
C LYS A 183 9.44 -17.34 -1.88
N LYS A 184 8.91 -17.98 -0.83
CA LYS A 184 7.47 -18.18 -0.62
C LYS A 184 6.65 -16.89 -0.80
N GLY A 185 7.16 -15.77 -0.26
CA GLY A 185 6.46 -14.49 -0.39
C GLY A 185 6.33 -14.01 -1.83
N ARG A 186 7.36 -14.20 -2.66
CA ARG A 186 7.27 -13.92 -4.09
C ARG A 186 6.28 -14.84 -4.79
N ALA A 187 6.30 -16.14 -4.49
CA ALA A 187 5.33 -17.08 -5.06
C ALA A 187 3.87 -16.65 -4.81
N ILE A 188 3.54 -16.18 -3.60
CA ILE A 188 2.22 -15.63 -3.27
C ILE A 188 1.89 -14.41 -4.13
N VAL A 189 2.84 -13.49 -4.35
CA VAL A 189 2.59 -12.33 -5.22
C VAL A 189 2.33 -12.74 -6.67
N GLU A 190 3.13 -13.66 -7.19
CA GLU A 190 3.04 -14.10 -8.58
C GLU A 190 1.76 -14.89 -8.86
N VAL A 191 1.28 -15.67 -7.89
CA VAL A 191 0.13 -16.58 -8.05
C VAL A 191 -1.18 -15.97 -7.58
N ASP A 192 -1.19 -15.32 -6.41
CA ASP A 192 -2.43 -14.96 -5.71
C ASP A 192 -2.81 -13.48 -5.86
N LEU A 193 -1.86 -12.57 -6.17
CA LEU A 193 -2.12 -11.13 -6.23
C LEU A 193 -2.31 -10.59 -7.66
N ASP A 194 -2.92 -9.41 -7.76
CA ASP A 194 -3.05 -8.74 -9.06
C ASP A 194 -1.76 -8.04 -9.50
N GLY A 195 -0.89 -7.70 -8.56
CA GLY A 195 0.43 -7.14 -8.81
C GLY A 195 1.09 -6.56 -7.56
N SER A 196 2.37 -6.26 -7.66
CA SER A 196 3.19 -5.64 -6.63
C SER A 196 4.18 -4.67 -7.25
N TYR A 197 4.39 -3.56 -6.54
CA TYR A 197 5.16 -2.42 -7.01
C TYR A 197 6.26 -2.08 -5.99
N VAL A 198 7.51 -2.18 -6.43
CA VAL A 198 8.68 -2.08 -5.54
C VAL A 198 9.29 -0.68 -5.57
N LEU A 199 9.45 -0.09 -4.39
CA LEU A 199 9.98 1.25 -4.11
C LEU A 199 11.49 1.18 -3.79
N THR A 200 12.28 0.65 -4.72
CA THR A 200 13.72 0.42 -4.53
C THR A 200 14.53 0.97 -5.69
N GLY A 201 15.80 1.32 -5.43
CA GLY A 201 16.79 1.59 -6.46
C GLY A 201 17.59 0.36 -6.88
N GLU A 202 17.40 -0.76 -6.19
CA GLU A 202 18.03 -2.04 -6.53
C GLU A 202 17.36 -2.67 -7.76
N LYS A 203 18.12 -3.45 -8.52
CA LYS A 203 17.54 -4.23 -9.62
C LYS A 203 16.73 -5.39 -9.04
N ILE A 204 15.51 -5.56 -9.55
CA ILE A 204 14.67 -6.74 -9.28
C ILE A 204 14.43 -7.49 -10.58
N GLU A 205 14.24 -8.80 -10.51
CA GLU A 205 13.78 -9.58 -11.65
C GLU A 205 12.27 -9.38 -11.82
N GLU A 206 11.85 -8.50 -12.72
CA GLU A 206 10.44 -8.17 -12.92
C GLU A 206 9.62 -9.29 -13.58
N SER A 207 8.31 -9.26 -13.36
CA SER A 207 7.29 -10.09 -14.01
C SER A 207 6.02 -9.26 -14.25
N ASP A 208 4.96 -9.88 -14.76
CA ASP A 208 3.66 -9.22 -14.86
C ASP A 208 3.07 -8.80 -13.51
N LYS A 209 3.48 -9.48 -12.42
CA LYS A 209 2.99 -9.28 -11.05
C LYS A 209 4.01 -8.64 -10.11
N VAL A 210 5.30 -8.66 -10.40
CA VAL A 210 6.34 -8.03 -9.60
C VAL A 210 7.05 -6.99 -10.46
N LYS A 211 6.81 -5.71 -10.20
CA LYS A 211 7.26 -4.60 -11.04
C LYS A 211 7.88 -3.49 -10.19
N MET A 212 8.72 -2.67 -10.81
CA MET A 212 9.16 -1.40 -10.27
C MET A 212 7.95 -0.46 -10.14
N PHE A 213 7.99 0.42 -9.14
CA PHE A 213 6.87 1.31 -8.83
C PHE A 213 6.47 2.25 -9.97
N GLU A 214 7.40 2.60 -10.87
CA GLU A 214 7.11 3.43 -12.04
C GLU A 214 6.02 2.86 -12.97
N HIS A 215 5.77 1.55 -12.92
CA HIS A 215 4.72 0.91 -13.71
C HIS A 215 3.31 1.06 -13.11
N PHE A 216 3.18 1.52 -11.85
CA PHE A 216 1.91 1.51 -11.12
C PHE A 216 0.79 2.30 -11.81
N ILE A 217 1.08 3.55 -12.19
CA ILE A 217 0.06 4.43 -12.80
C ILE A 217 -0.33 3.94 -14.18
N GLU A 218 0.62 3.41 -14.94
CA GLU A 218 0.35 2.87 -16.28
C GLU A 218 -0.51 1.61 -16.22
N ASP A 219 -0.23 0.71 -15.29
CA ASP A 219 -1.08 -0.47 -15.08
C ASP A 219 -2.48 -0.11 -14.56
N LEU A 220 -2.60 0.96 -13.76
CA LEU A 220 -3.90 1.50 -13.36
C LEU A 220 -4.67 2.11 -14.54
N ARG A 221 -4.01 2.80 -15.48
CA ARG A 221 -4.64 3.29 -16.72
C ARG A 221 -5.18 2.15 -17.57
N LYS A 222 -4.37 1.12 -17.80
CA LYS A 222 -4.79 -0.08 -18.56
C LYS A 222 -5.99 -0.76 -17.91
N LEU A 223 -6.05 -0.82 -16.58
CA LEU A 223 -7.23 -1.32 -15.87
C LEU A 223 -8.48 -0.53 -16.23
N LEU A 224 -8.41 0.80 -16.23
CA LEU A 224 -9.55 1.66 -16.59
C LEU A 224 -9.98 1.50 -18.04
N GLU A 225 -9.04 1.30 -18.96
CA GLU A 225 -9.34 1.08 -20.38
C GLU A 225 -10.06 -0.26 -20.60
N ASN A 226 -9.63 -1.31 -19.91
CA ASN A 226 -10.25 -2.63 -19.99
C ASN A 226 -11.67 -2.66 -19.42
N GLU A 227 -11.95 -1.86 -18.38
CA GLU A 227 -13.29 -1.73 -17.79
C GLU A 227 -14.28 -0.93 -18.66
N ARG A 228 -13.78 -0.22 -19.68
CA ARG A 228 -14.61 0.55 -20.64
C ARG A 228 -14.94 -0.24 -21.91
N ARG A 229 -14.31 -1.39 -22.11
CA ARG A 229 -14.56 -2.30 -23.25
C ARG A 229 -15.62 -3.33 -22.86
#